data_AF-A0A170SR07-F1
#
_entry.id   AF-A0A170SR07-F1
#
_cell.length_a   1.000
_cell.length_b   1.000
_cell.length_c   1.000
_cell.angle_alpha   90.00
_cell.angle_beta   90.00
_cell.angle_gamma   90.00
#
_symmetry.space_group_name_H-M   'P 1'
#
loop_
_entity.id
_entity.type
_entity.pdbx_description
1 polymer ?
#
loop_
_entity_poly.entity_id
_entity_poly.type
_entity_poly.pdbx_seq_one_letter_code
_entity_poly.pdbx_strand_id
1 'polypeptide(L)'
;FENVGNSDMTVHVDFTALRESLSFLNSYVMTQRDFLYNFGIRERLQILIENATEVQQQNLMTGFLRLTENMGSMFKVLLINP
;
A
#
# COMPACT_ATOMS: atom_id res chain seq x y z
N PHE A 1 12.96 23.05 13.26
CA PHE A 1 14.07 22.85 12.30
C PHE A 1 15.24 22.21 13.05
N GLU A 2 15.10 20.94 13.41
CA GLU A 2 16.18 20.19 14.08
C GLU A 2 16.89 19.30 13.05
N ASN A 3 18.20 19.13 13.20
CA ASN A 3 19.03 18.23 12.39
C ASN A 3 18.77 18.33 10.87
N VAL A 4 18.62 19.57 10.38
CA VAL A 4 18.46 19.86 8.94
C VAL A 4 19.69 19.33 8.20
N GLY A 5 19.46 18.56 7.14
CA GLY A 5 20.52 17.86 6.39
C GLY A 5 20.89 16.49 6.96
N ASN A 6 20.44 16.15 8.16
CA ASN A 6 20.69 14.85 8.82
C ASN A 6 19.40 14.06 9.10
N SER A 7 18.25 14.53 8.62
CA SER A 7 16.95 13.86 8.76
C SER A 7 16.35 13.60 7.39
N ASP A 8 15.67 12.46 7.25
CA ASP A 8 14.85 12.20 6.06
C ASP A 8 13.60 13.08 6.09
N MET A 9 13.26 13.66 4.95
CA MET A 9 12.12 14.56 4.80
C MET A 9 11.09 13.90 3.90
N THR A 10 9.84 13.88 4.37
CA THR A 10 8.72 13.30 3.63
C THR A 10 7.58 14.30 3.51
N VAL A 11 6.74 14.10 2.51
CA VAL A 11 5.52 14.88 2.27
C VAL A 11 4.45 13.95 1.74
N HIS A 12 3.18 14.28 2.00
CA HIS A 12 2.08 13.60 1.36
C HIS A 12 2.07 13.89 -0.14
N VAL A 13 1.89 12.83 -0.93
CA VAL A 13 1.68 12.95 -2.37
C VAL A 13 0.27 13.46 -2.61
N ASP A 14 0.13 14.52 -3.41
CA ASP A 14 -1.17 15.00 -3.86
C ASP A 14 -1.65 14.19 -5.07
N PHE A 15 -2.41 13.13 -4.79
CA PHE A 15 -2.97 12.25 -5.82
C PHE A 15 -4.05 12.94 -6.68
N THR A 16 -4.68 14.02 -6.18
CA THR A 16 -5.64 14.80 -6.95
C THR A 16 -4.90 15.56 -8.04
N ALA A 17 -3.87 16.31 -7.67
CA ALA A 17 -3.03 17.05 -8.62
C ALA A 17 -2.39 16.13 -9.66
N LEU A 18 -1.90 14.96 -9.26
CA LEU A 18 -1.36 13.96 -10.20
C LEU A 18 -2.43 13.49 -11.20
N ARG A 19 -3.64 13.17 -10.73
CA ARG A 19 -4.73 12.73 -11.59
C ARG A 19 -5.16 13.82 -12.58
N GLU A 20 -5.24 15.07 -12.14
CA GLU A 20 -5.57 16.21 -13.00
C GLU A 20 -4.52 16.44 -14.08
N SER A 21 -3.22 16.30 -13.74
CA SER A 21 -2.12 16.40 -14.70
C SER A 21 -2.15 15.31 -15.79
N LEU A 22 -2.83 14.20 -15.50
CA LEU A 22 -3.01 13.05 -16.39
C LEU A 22 -4.41 12.99 -17.00
N SER A 23 -5.12 14.13 -17.06
CA SER A 23 -6.51 14.21 -17.56
C SER A 23 -6.72 13.69 -18.99
N PHE A 24 -5.66 13.57 -19.78
CA PHE A 24 -5.68 12.97 -21.12
C PHE A 24 -5.60 11.43 -21.11
N LEU A 25 -5.40 10.79 -19.95
CA LEU A 25 -5.35 9.34 -19.78
C LEU A 25 -6.42 8.87 -18.80
N ASN A 26 -6.82 7.61 -18.94
CA ASN A 26 -7.65 6.96 -17.94
C ASN A 26 -6.80 6.63 -16.72
N SER A 27 -7.11 7.27 -15.58
CA SER A 27 -6.41 7.07 -14.33
C SER A 27 -7.35 6.86 -13.16
N TYR A 28 -6.92 6.02 -12.22
CA TYR A 28 -7.71 5.65 -11.04
C TYR A 28 -6.83 5.63 -9.79
N VAL A 29 -7.33 6.22 -8.71
CA VAL A 29 -6.65 6.23 -7.41
C VAL A 29 -7.45 5.38 -6.44
N MET A 30 -6.77 4.50 -5.73
CA MET A 30 -7.37 3.70 -4.65
C MET A 30 -6.43 3.60 -3.45
N THR A 31 -6.94 3.08 -2.34
CA THR A 31 -6.11 2.82 -1.17
C THR A 31 -5.21 1.60 -1.40
N GLN A 32 -4.09 1.52 -0.69
CA GLN A 32 -3.24 0.32 -0.69
C GLN A 32 -4.04 -0.90 -0.25
N ARG A 33 -4.93 -0.74 0.74
CA ARG A 33 -5.85 -1.79 1.18
C ARG A 33 -6.65 -2.33 -0.01
N ASP A 34 -7.42 -1.48 -0.66
CA ASP A 34 -8.35 -1.89 -1.72
C ASP A 34 -7.59 -2.54 -2.87
N PHE A 35 -6.43 -1.96 -3.24
CA PHE A 35 -5.56 -2.55 -4.24
C PHE A 35 -5.14 -3.98 -3.86
N LEU A 36 -4.58 -4.18 -2.67
CA LEU A 36 -4.10 -5.50 -2.27
C LEU A 36 -5.23 -6.54 -2.14
N TYR A 37 -6.39 -6.15 -1.59
CA TYR A 37 -7.55 -7.04 -1.51
C TYR A 37 -8.09 -7.41 -2.90
N ASN A 38 -8.20 -6.44 -3.82
CA ASN A 38 -8.65 -6.70 -5.19
C ASN A 38 -7.71 -7.63 -5.96
N PHE A 39 -6.43 -7.69 -5.57
CA PHE A 39 -5.42 -8.58 -6.16
C PHE A 39 -5.17 -9.86 -5.35
N GLY A 40 -6.05 -10.22 -4.43
CA GLY A 40 -6.08 -11.54 -3.81
C GLY A 40 -5.07 -11.74 -2.66
N ILE A 41 -4.70 -10.67 -1.95
CA ILE A 41 -3.75 -10.78 -0.83
C ILE A 41 -4.26 -11.69 0.30
N ARG A 42 -5.58 -11.79 0.50
CA ARG A 42 -6.19 -12.63 1.54
C ARG A 42 -6.03 -14.12 1.21
N GLU A 43 -6.33 -14.48 -0.03
CA GLU A 43 -6.19 -15.84 -0.56
C GLU A 43 -4.72 -16.25 -0.52
N ARG A 44 -3.81 -15.33 -0.90
CA ARG A 44 -2.38 -15.59 -0.81
C ARG A 44 -1.91 -15.79 0.63
N LEU A 45 -2.42 -15.01 1.59
CA LEU A 45 -2.10 -15.19 3.01
C LEU A 45 -2.51 -16.60 3.49
N GLN A 46 -3.71 -17.05 3.14
CA GLN A 46 -4.20 -18.37 3.51
C GLN A 46 -3.27 -19.47 3.02
N ILE A 47 -2.89 -19.44 1.73
CA ILE A 47 -1.97 -20.41 1.12
C ILE A 47 -0.60 -20.41 1.82
N LEU A 48 -0.10 -19.24 2.22
CA LEU A 48 1.20 -19.12 2.87
C LEU A 48 1.18 -19.66 4.31
N ILE A 49 0.08 -19.49 5.04
CA ILE A 49 -0.05 -19.94 6.43
C ILE A 49 -0.08 -21.47 6.53
N GLU A 50 -0.66 -22.17 5.55
CA GLU A 50 -0.84 -23.63 5.56
C GLU A 50 0.45 -24.42 5.81
N ASN A 51 1.59 -23.95 5.29
CA ASN A 51 2.88 -24.64 5.40
C ASN A 51 3.91 -23.86 6.26
N ALA A 52 3.46 -22.80 6.94
CA ALA A 52 4.33 -21.93 7.71
C ALA A 52 4.53 -22.46 9.15
N THR A 53 5.74 -22.27 9.68
CA THR A 53 5.99 -22.43 11.12
C THR A 53 5.22 -21.38 11.92
N GLU A 54 5.03 -21.60 13.22
CA GLU A 54 4.31 -20.64 14.08
C GLU A 54 4.86 -19.21 14.00
N VAL A 55 6.20 -19.08 14.03
CA VAL A 55 6.88 -17.77 13.89
C VAL A 55 6.58 -17.13 12.53
N GLN A 56 6.58 -17.93 11.47
CA GLN A 56 6.25 -17.43 10.12
C GLN A 56 4.78 -17.00 10.02
N GLN A 57 3.85 -17.76 10.62
CA GLN A 57 2.44 -17.41 10.63
C GLN A 57 2.20 -16.07 11.34
N GLN A 58 2.83 -15.86 12.49
CA GLN A 58 2.76 -14.59 13.23
C GLN A 58 3.29 -13.42 12.39
N ASN A 59 4.44 -13.61 11.73
CA ASN A 59 5.03 -12.59 10.86
C ASN A 59 4.15 -12.29 9.64
N LEU A 60 3.57 -13.31 9.02
CA LEU A 60 2.65 -13.16 7.89
C LEU A 60 1.39 -12.39 8.29
N MET A 61 0.77 -12.74 9.40
CA MET A 61 -0.42 -12.05 9.90
C MET A 61 -0.12 -10.59 10.25
N THR A 62 0.98 -10.35 10.96
CA THR A 62 1.39 -8.98 11.33
C THR A 62 1.71 -8.14 10.10
N GLY A 63 2.40 -8.71 9.11
CA GLY A 63 2.69 -8.06 7.84
C GLY A 63 1.42 -7.74 7.04
N PHE A 64 0.48 -8.68 6.98
CA PHE A 64 -0.82 -8.49 6.34
C PHE A 64 -1.59 -7.32 6.97
N LEU A 65 -1.73 -7.31 8.29
CA LEU A 65 -2.44 -6.24 9.00
C LEU A 65 -1.74 -4.89 8.82
N ARG A 66 -0.41 -4.87 8.86
CA ARG A 66 0.36 -3.65 8.60
C ARG A 66 0.05 -3.08 7.21
N LEU A 67 0.00 -3.91 6.18
CA LEU A 67 -0.26 -3.49 4.80
C LEU A 67 -1.73 -3.11 4.54
N THR A 68 -2.68 -3.74 5.22
CA THR A 68 -4.11 -3.62 4.88
C THR A 68 -4.92 -2.78 5.87
N GLU A 69 -4.60 -2.85 7.15
CA GLU A 69 -5.34 -2.18 8.22
C GLU A 69 -4.59 -0.90 8.68
N ASN A 70 -3.28 -1.00 8.94
CA ASN A 70 -2.53 0.13 9.50
C ASN A 70 -2.13 1.13 8.42
N MET A 71 -1.35 0.68 7.43
CA MET A 71 -0.90 1.52 6.30
C MET A 71 -1.95 1.60 5.20
N GLY A 72 -2.94 0.71 5.22
CA GLY A 72 -3.84 0.47 4.09
C GLY A 72 -4.60 1.71 3.63
N SER A 73 -4.98 2.60 4.56
CA SER A 73 -5.65 3.86 4.24
C SER A 73 -4.68 5.03 4.02
N MET A 74 -3.47 5.00 4.58
CA MET A 74 -2.47 6.08 4.41
C MET A 74 -1.80 6.02 3.04
N PHE A 75 -1.47 4.83 2.56
CA PHE A 75 -0.86 4.63 1.25
C PHE A 75 -1.94 4.49 0.18
N LYS A 76 -1.64 5.03 -1.01
CA LYS A 76 -2.54 4.99 -2.18
C LYS A 76 -1.79 4.43 -3.38
N VAL A 77 -2.56 3.93 -4.33
CA VAL A 77 -2.09 3.44 -5.63
C VAL A 77 -2.76 4.26 -6.72
N LEU A 78 -1.96 4.79 -7.66
CA LEU A 78 -2.42 5.43 -8.89
C LEU A 78 -2.18 4.46 -10.05
N LEU A 79 -3.26 4.01 -10.68
CA LEU A 79 -3.22 3.23 -11.92
C LEU A 79 -3.38 4.19 -13.10
N ILE A 80 -2.55 4.02 -14.12
CA ILE A 80 -2.56 4.82 -15.35
C ILE A 80 -2.66 3.85 -16.52
N ASN A 81 -3.65 4.03 -17.38
CA ASN A 81 -3.81 3.27 -18.60
C ASN A 81 -3.56 4.18 -19.82
N PRO A 82 -2.53 3.87 -20.65
CA PRO A 82 -2.22 4.64 -21.86
C PRO A 82 -3.28 4.51 -22.95
#